data_AF-A0A427XVF6-F1
#
_entry.id   AF-A0A427XVF6-F1
#
_cell.length_a   1.000
_cell.length_b   1.000
_cell.length_c   1.000
_cell.angle_alpha   90.00
_cell.angle_beta   90.00
_cell.angle_gamma   90.00
#
_symmetry.space_group_name_H-M   'P 1'
#
loop_
_entity.id
_entity.type
_entity.pdbx_description
1 polymer ?
#
loop_
_entity_poly.entity_id
_entity_poly.type
_entity_poly.pdbx_seq_one_letter_code
_entity_poly.pdbx_strand_id
1 'polypeptide(L)'
;MASDILPPSYCEPPSYLATLCGPTARYACMSLSGTDKLRLIGFPEEDATAVVEVVDAAITASWGVQARTCPKKRVFEWKLKGRPWAGDGWNDEATPLRLLIGSIRGLAATGWHAHAAADVAYRLSCGRDTLFLRQGPPVQRAVFAITFRKPSILMLVDAPHVVQNVFITRLKAWYDGVHGWEVENGALKVHLKGQLWPGFTEAQTFAVRELLCGILGTLDELGYELVASMDFTAVPAWNRLGAAQPGRSRGSTNIDSWFFASKGPSIPSDANPSRDQ
;
A
#
# COMPACT_ATOMS: atom_id res chain seq x y z
N MET A 1 62.99 -10.22 2.53
CA MET A 1 62.50 -9.79 1.21
C MET A 1 61.01 -10.03 1.21
N ALA A 2 60.20 -8.98 1.26
CA ALA A 2 58.75 -9.10 1.23
C ALA A 2 58.30 -9.28 -0.22
N SER A 3 57.49 -10.30 -0.47
CA SER A 3 56.91 -10.61 -1.78
C SER A 3 55.71 -9.70 -2.03
N ASP A 4 55.80 -8.87 -3.06
CA ASP A 4 54.68 -8.08 -3.57
C ASP A 4 53.64 -9.00 -4.23
N ILE A 5 52.51 -9.18 -3.57
CA ILE A 5 51.33 -9.83 -4.15
C ILE A 5 50.54 -8.73 -4.87
N LEU A 6 50.58 -8.73 -6.21
CA LEU A 6 49.71 -7.86 -7.00
C LEU A 6 48.24 -8.25 -6.80
N PRO A 7 47.32 -7.28 -6.65
CA PRO A 7 45.90 -7.58 -6.58
C PRO A 7 45.44 -8.23 -7.89
N PRO A 8 44.48 -9.17 -7.83
CA PRO A 8 43.97 -9.82 -9.02
C PRO A 8 43.40 -8.78 -9.99
N SER A 9 43.79 -8.89 -11.26
CA SER A 9 43.21 -8.13 -12.36
C SER A 9 41.71 -8.41 -12.38
N TYR A 10 40.90 -7.36 -12.19
CA TYR A 10 39.46 -7.46 -12.35
C TYR A 10 39.17 -7.79 -13.82
N CYS A 11 38.60 -8.97 -14.07
CA CYS A 11 37.98 -9.28 -15.36
C CYS A 11 36.99 -8.18 -15.71
N GLU A 12 36.95 -7.80 -16.99
CA GLU A 12 35.97 -6.83 -17.49
C GLU A 12 34.54 -7.24 -17.05
N PRO A 13 33.70 -6.25 -16.70
CA PRO A 13 32.32 -6.51 -16.30
C PRO A 13 31.62 -7.40 -17.34
N PRO A 14 30.92 -8.46 -16.91
CA PRO A 14 30.29 -9.40 -17.84
C PRO A 14 29.28 -8.72 -18.78
N SER A 15 29.29 -9.16 -20.04
CA SER A 15 28.58 -8.57 -21.19
C SER A 15 27.07 -8.39 -21.02
N TYR A 16 26.44 -9.05 -20.04
CA TYR A 16 25.02 -8.84 -19.74
C TYR A 16 24.73 -7.43 -19.21
N LEU A 17 25.71 -6.74 -18.62
CA LEU A 17 25.55 -5.34 -18.19
C LEU A 17 25.26 -4.40 -19.37
N ALA A 18 25.77 -4.71 -20.56
CA ALA A 18 25.44 -3.96 -21.79
C ALA A 18 23.98 -4.21 -22.23
N THR A 19 23.43 -5.38 -21.93
CA THR A 19 22.03 -5.74 -22.20
C THR A 19 21.06 -5.16 -21.16
N LEU A 20 21.55 -4.72 -20.00
CA LEU A 20 20.75 -4.02 -18.98
C LEU A 20 20.47 -2.55 -19.30
N CYS A 21 21.15 -1.97 -20.29
CA CYS A 21 20.89 -0.62 -20.79
C CYS A 21 19.61 -0.59 -21.64
N GLY A 22 18.47 -0.87 -21.02
CA GLY A 22 17.17 -0.42 -21.52
C GLY A 22 17.06 1.12 -21.44
N PRO A 23 16.00 1.72 -22.01
CA PRO A 23 15.73 3.14 -21.84
C PRO A 23 15.75 3.51 -20.35
N THR A 24 16.36 4.65 -20.03
CA THR A 24 16.62 5.09 -18.65
C THR A 24 15.30 5.19 -17.89
N ALA A 25 15.07 4.26 -16.97
CA ALA A 25 13.86 4.25 -16.15
C ALA A 25 13.84 5.49 -15.25
N ARG A 26 12.77 6.29 -15.34
CA ARG A 26 12.53 7.42 -14.46
C ARG A 26 11.75 6.97 -13.23
N TYR A 27 12.12 7.52 -12.08
CA TYR A 27 11.50 7.23 -10.79
C TYR A 27 11.05 8.51 -10.10
N ALA A 28 9.93 8.39 -9.38
CA ALA A 28 9.38 9.41 -8.51
C ALA A 28 8.80 8.71 -7.26
N CYS A 29 8.33 9.45 -6.28
CA CYS A 29 7.66 8.82 -5.15
C CYS A 29 6.51 9.64 -4.57
N MET A 30 5.60 8.93 -3.92
CA MET A 30 4.56 9.46 -3.06
C MET A 30 4.89 9.12 -1.62
N SER A 31 4.98 10.11 -0.74
CA SER A 31 5.29 9.90 0.68
C SER A 31 4.24 10.46 1.61
N LEU A 32 4.03 9.76 2.73
CA LEU A 32 3.11 10.15 3.79
C LEU A 32 3.92 10.78 4.93
N SER A 33 3.53 11.97 5.40
CA SER A 33 4.28 12.73 6.40
C SER A 33 3.38 13.28 7.52
N GLY A 34 3.92 13.43 8.74
CA GLY A 34 3.16 13.93 9.89
C GLY A 34 2.00 13.00 10.30
N THR A 35 0.81 13.52 10.50
CA THR A 35 -0.44 12.73 10.63
C THR A 35 -1.45 13.07 9.54
N ASP A 36 -1.10 13.99 8.65
CA ASP A 36 -2.03 14.69 7.78
C ASP A 36 -1.40 15.22 6.47
N LYS A 37 -0.18 14.80 6.09
CA LYS A 37 0.45 15.28 4.85
C LYS A 37 0.68 14.16 3.85
N LEU A 38 0.48 14.47 2.58
CA LEU A 38 0.86 13.66 1.43
C LEU A 38 1.78 14.49 0.53
N ARG A 39 2.83 13.88 0.01
CA ARG A 39 3.79 14.53 -0.90
C ARG A 39 3.99 13.73 -2.16
N LEU A 40 4.10 14.43 -3.28
CA LEU A 40 4.68 13.92 -4.52
C LEU A 40 6.08 14.51 -4.71
N ILE A 41 7.07 13.67 -4.96
CA ILE A 41 8.48 14.05 -5.01
C ILE A 41 9.12 13.48 -6.27
N GLY A 42 9.85 14.33 -7.00
CA GLY A 42 10.73 13.88 -8.08
C GLY A 42 10.03 13.59 -9.41
N PHE A 43 8.76 13.96 -9.59
CA PHE A 43 8.12 13.91 -10.90
C PHE A 43 8.78 14.92 -11.86
N PRO A 44 8.98 14.57 -13.15
CA PRO A 44 9.40 15.50 -14.19
C PRO A 44 8.41 16.67 -14.34
N GLU A 45 8.88 17.81 -14.86
CA GLU A 45 8.03 19.00 -14.99
C GLU A 45 6.92 18.80 -16.03
N GLU A 46 7.22 18.03 -17.08
CA GLU A 46 6.28 17.66 -18.14
C GLU A 46 5.09 16.84 -17.63
N ASP A 47 5.27 16.05 -16.56
CA ASP A 47 4.22 15.20 -15.98
C ASP A 47 3.54 15.87 -14.78
N ALA A 48 4.13 16.92 -14.22
CA ALA A 48 3.78 17.50 -12.92
C ALA A 48 2.30 17.89 -12.81
N THR A 49 1.74 18.53 -13.84
CA THR A 49 0.34 18.95 -13.85
C THR A 49 -0.59 17.74 -13.78
N ALA A 50 -0.39 16.75 -14.66
CA ALA A 50 -1.24 15.57 -14.71
C ALA A 50 -1.19 14.75 -13.41
N VAL A 51 0.01 14.54 -12.83
CA VAL A 51 0.15 13.77 -11.58
C VAL A 51 -0.45 14.50 -10.38
N VAL A 52 -0.35 15.84 -10.33
CA VAL A 52 -0.95 16.66 -9.28
C VAL A 52 -2.47 16.61 -9.38
N GLU A 53 -3.03 16.71 -10.58
CA GLU A 53 -4.48 16.66 -10.82
C GLU A 53 -5.10 15.32 -10.41
N VAL A 54 -4.48 14.19 -10.77
CA VAL A 54 -5.05 12.88 -10.42
C VAL A 54 -4.99 12.58 -8.93
N VAL A 55 -3.93 13.02 -8.24
CA VAL A 55 -3.80 12.86 -6.78
C VAL A 55 -4.74 13.81 -6.04
N ASP A 56 -4.89 15.04 -6.53
CA ASP A 56 -5.89 15.98 -6.04
C ASP A 56 -7.31 15.43 -6.17
N ALA A 57 -7.67 14.90 -7.33
CA ALA A 57 -8.97 14.27 -7.55
C ALA A 57 -9.20 13.12 -6.57
N ALA A 58 -8.19 12.28 -6.32
CA ALA A 58 -8.26 11.19 -5.34
C ALA A 58 -8.47 11.71 -3.90
N ILE A 59 -7.73 12.75 -3.50
CA ILE A 59 -7.88 13.37 -2.17
C ILE A 59 -9.26 14.01 -2.04
N THR A 60 -9.76 14.69 -3.06
CA THR A 60 -11.06 15.37 -3.03
C THR A 60 -12.23 14.38 -3.03
N ALA A 61 -12.09 13.25 -3.71
CA ALA A 61 -13.12 12.22 -3.75
C ALA A 61 -13.26 11.43 -2.44
N SER A 62 -12.14 11.23 -1.72
CA SER A 62 -12.12 10.38 -0.51
C SER A 62 -11.95 11.17 0.78
N TRP A 63 -11.43 12.39 0.74
CA TRP A 63 -11.07 13.16 1.93
C TRP A 63 -11.27 14.65 1.68
N GLY A 64 -10.49 15.50 2.36
CA GLY A 64 -10.48 16.94 2.12
C GLY A 64 -9.07 17.54 2.20
N VAL A 65 -8.83 18.54 1.37
CA VAL A 65 -7.60 19.35 1.39
C VAL A 65 -7.78 20.51 2.37
N GLN A 66 -6.78 20.71 3.24
CA GLN A 66 -6.67 21.89 4.11
C GLN A 66 -5.77 22.95 3.48
N ALA A 67 -4.63 22.55 2.90
CA ALA A 67 -3.73 23.47 2.22
C ALA A 67 -2.88 22.75 1.17
N ARG A 68 -2.36 23.50 0.20
CA ARG A 68 -1.39 23.03 -0.78
C ARG A 68 -0.16 23.91 -0.75
N THR A 69 1.01 23.31 -0.85
CA THR A 69 2.28 24.02 -0.87
C THR A 69 3.25 23.33 -1.83
N CYS A 70 4.25 24.08 -2.30
CA CYS A 70 5.38 23.53 -3.03
C CYS A 70 6.67 23.87 -2.26
N PRO A 71 7.04 23.10 -1.22
CA PRO A 71 8.17 23.45 -0.35
C PRO A 71 9.50 23.56 -1.09
N LYS A 72 9.65 22.81 -2.19
CA LYS A 72 10.82 22.81 -3.07
C LYS A 72 10.39 22.52 -4.50
N LYS A 73 11.27 22.81 -5.47
CA LYS A 73 11.09 22.40 -6.86
C LYS A 73 10.85 20.88 -6.93
N ARG A 74 9.84 20.45 -7.69
CA ARG A 74 9.40 19.04 -7.84
C ARG A 74 8.97 18.37 -6.53
N VAL A 75 8.51 19.15 -5.55
CA VAL A 75 7.87 18.66 -4.33
C VAL A 75 6.52 19.34 -4.18
N PHE A 76 5.45 18.56 -4.33
CA PHE A 76 4.08 19.01 -4.15
C PHE A 76 3.55 18.42 -2.84
N GLU A 77 3.06 19.26 -1.93
CA GLU A 77 2.56 18.82 -0.62
C GLU A 77 1.09 19.23 -0.44
N TRP A 78 0.27 18.26 -0.06
CA TRP A 78 -1.08 18.47 0.44
C TRP A 78 -1.06 18.30 1.96
N LYS A 79 -1.57 19.32 2.67
CA LYS A 79 -2.04 19.16 4.04
C LYS A 79 -3.51 18.78 3.97
N LEU A 80 -3.85 17.64 4.55
CA LEU A 80 -5.18 17.06 4.59
C LEU A 80 -5.95 17.60 5.80
N LYS A 81 -7.27 17.68 5.71
CA LYS A 81 -8.12 18.02 6.86
C LYS A 81 -8.04 16.90 7.91
N GLY A 82 -7.96 17.23 9.19
CA GLY A 82 -7.90 16.21 10.24
C GLY A 82 -6.59 15.41 10.23
N ARG A 83 -6.65 14.11 10.53
CA ARG A 83 -5.47 13.25 10.72
C ARG A 83 -5.65 11.84 10.13
N PRO A 84 -5.77 11.69 8.79
CA PRO A 84 -6.01 10.40 8.15
C PRO A 84 -4.94 9.33 8.47
N TRP A 85 -3.74 9.76 8.83
CA TRP A 85 -2.62 8.86 9.11
C TRP A 85 -2.41 8.59 10.60
N ALA A 86 -3.26 9.07 11.51
CA ALA A 86 -3.00 8.95 12.95
C ALA A 86 -3.18 7.53 13.51
N GLY A 87 -3.87 6.64 12.80
CA GLY A 87 -4.11 5.26 13.25
C GLY A 87 -4.82 5.16 14.61
N ASP A 88 -5.50 6.23 15.04
CA ASP A 88 -6.09 6.37 16.38
C ASP A 88 -7.50 5.77 16.49
N GLY A 89 -8.02 5.18 15.40
CA GLY A 89 -9.29 4.46 15.35
C GLY A 89 -10.54 5.34 15.38
N TRP A 90 -10.39 6.67 15.35
CA TRP A 90 -11.53 7.61 15.39
C TRP A 90 -12.17 7.86 14.03
N ASN A 91 -11.48 7.52 12.94
CA ASN A 91 -11.95 7.74 11.57
C ASN A 91 -12.36 6.42 10.91
N ASP A 92 -13.24 6.53 9.91
CA ASP A 92 -13.49 5.41 8.98
C ASP A 92 -12.17 5.01 8.29
N GLU A 93 -11.67 3.83 8.63
CA GLU A 93 -10.38 3.32 8.18
C GLU A 93 -10.36 2.94 6.69
N ALA A 94 -11.52 2.69 6.10
CA ALA A 94 -11.63 2.46 4.66
C ALA A 94 -11.30 3.75 3.89
N THR A 95 -11.58 4.91 4.46
CA THR A 95 -11.47 6.18 3.75
C THR A 95 -10.01 6.60 3.46
N PRO A 96 -9.04 6.53 4.39
CA PRO A 96 -7.63 6.75 4.06
C PRO A 96 -7.09 5.76 3.01
N LEU A 97 -7.56 4.52 3.01
CA LEU A 97 -7.22 3.53 1.99
C LEU A 97 -7.77 3.92 0.61
N ARG A 98 -8.99 4.45 0.52
CA ARG A 98 -9.56 4.96 -0.73
C ARG A 98 -8.77 6.10 -1.35
N LEU A 99 -8.24 6.99 -0.51
CA LEU A 99 -7.34 8.05 -0.98
C LEU A 99 -6.10 7.44 -1.65
N LEU A 100 -5.48 6.43 -1.03
CA LEU A 100 -4.31 5.75 -1.58
C LEU A 100 -4.66 4.93 -2.83
N ILE A 101 -5.77 4.19 -2.84
CA ILE A 101 -6.30 3.46 -3.99
C ILE A 101 -6.53 4.41 -5.17
N GLY A 102 -7.21 5.54 -4.94
CA GLY A 102 -7.49 6.56 -5.94
C GLY A 102 -6.20 7.18 -6.50
N SER A 103 -5.22 7.44 -5.62
CA SER A 103 -3.93 8.00 -6.00
C SER A 103 -3.12 7.02 -6.84
N ILE A 104 -3.00 5.76 -6.43
CA ILE A 104 -2.29 4.70 -7.17
C ILE A 104 -2.95 4.48 -8.55
N ARG A 105 -4.28 4.42 -8.59
CA ARG A 105 -5.04 4.29 -9.85
C ARG A 105 -4.82 5.49 -10.77
N GLY A 106 -4.89 6.71 -10.23
CA GLY A 106 -4.69 7.93 -10.99
C GLY A 106 -3.28 8.06 -11.54
N LEU A 107 -2.27 7.73 -10.74
CA LEU A 107 -0.86 7.71 -11.15
C LEU A 107 -0.61 6.67 -12.26
N ALA A 108 -1.18 5.47 -12.16
CA ALA A 108 -1.06 4.46 -13.21
C ALA A 108 -1.65 4.96 -14.55
N ALA A 109 -2.76 5.69 -14.50
CA ALA A 109 -3.39 6.31 -15.67
C ALA A 109 -2.56 7.43 -16.29
N THR A 110 -1.57 7.99 -15.59
CA THR A 110 -0.59 8.94 -16.12
C THR A 110 0.76 8.31 -16.46
N GLY A 111 0.86 6.97 -16.40
CA GLY A 111 2.08 6.23 -16.70
C GLY A 111 3.05 6.08 -15.53
N TRP A 112 2.61 6.36 -14.30
CA TRP A 112 3.40 6.19 -13.09
C TRP A 112 2.91 4.98 -12.29
N HIS A 113 3.67 3.89 -12.35
CA HIS A 113 3.29 2.61 -11.76
C HIS A 113 3.97 2.40 -10.41
N ALA A 114 3.22 1.92 -9.42
CA ALA A 114 3.79 1.47 -8.15
C ALA A 114 4.87 0.41 -8.41
N HIS A 115 6.04 0.61 -7.80
CA HIS A 115 7.21 -0.24 -8.03
C HIS A 115 7.74 -0.86 -6.72
N ALA A 116 7.81 -0.06 -5.66
CA ALA A 116 8.24 -0.52 -4.35
C ALA A 116 7.66 0.38 -3.27
N ALA A 117 7.55 -0.13 -2.06
CA ALA A 117 7.23 0.65 -0.86
C ALA A 117 8.30 0.37 0.20
N ALA A 118 8.76 1.41 0.88
CA ALA A 118 9.76 1.26 1.94
C ALA A 118 9.72 2.41 2.95
N ASP A 119 9.98 2.11 4.22
CA ASP A 119 10.19 3.11 5.27
C ASP A 119 11.61 3.67 5.15
N VAL A 120 11.70 4.82 4.48
CA VAL A 120 12.94 5.58 4.33
C VAL A 120 12.96 6.82 5.24
N ALA A 121 11.99 6.98 6.13
CA ALA A 121 11.77 8.19 6.91
C ALA A 121 12.32 8.05 8.35
N TYR A 122 13.64 8.11 8.50
CA TYR A 122 14.31 7.93 9.80
C TYR A 122 14.14 9.10 10.80
N ARG A 123 14.02 10.36 10.34
CA ARG A 123 14.08 11.57 11.22
C ARG A 123 12.81 12.41 11.33
N LEU A 124 11.75 12.07 10.59
CA LEU A 124 10.44 12.68 10.78
C LEU A 124 9.68 11.68 11.66
N SER A 125 9.33 12.08 12.89
CA SER A 125 8.85 11.28 14.04
C SER A 125 7.56 10.45 13.85
N CYS A 126 7.29 10.01 12.63
CA CYS A 126 6.13 9.30 12.13
C CYS A 126 6.49 8.64 10.79
N GLY A 127 7.54 7.81 10.79
CA GLY A 127 8.04 7.07 9.63
C GLY A 127 6.93 6.18 9.07
N ARG A 128 6.57 6.40 7.82
CA ARG A 128 5.61 5.63 7.05
C ARG A 128 6.26 5.27 5.75
N ASP A 129 5.69 4.29 5.08
CA ASP A 129 6.22 3.88 3.80
C ASP A 129 6.09 4.99 2.76
N THR A 130 7.17 5.09 1.98
CA THR A 130 7.21 5.87 0.75
C THR A 130 6.96 4.93 -0.40
N LEU A 131 5.95 5.25 -1.22
CA LEU A 131 5.65 4.52 -2.44
C LEU A 131 6.54 5.06 -3.57
N PHE A 132 7.48 4.24 -4.02
CA PHE A 132 8.28 4.49 -5.21
C PHE A 132 7.53 4.08 -6.46
N LEU A 133 7.59 4.94 -7.45
CA LEU A 133 6.89 4.83 -8.72
C LEU A 133 7.91 4.78 -9.85
N ARG A 134 7.63 3.96 -10.86
CA ARG A 134 8.43 3.85 -12.08
C ARG A 134 7.60 4.32 -13.26
N GLN A 135 8.20 5.14 -14.13
CA GLN A 135 7.55 5.57 -15.36
C GLN A 135 7.42 4.40 -16.35
N GLY A 136 6.25 4.30 -16.97
CA GLY A 136 5.88 3.32 -17.98
C GLY A 136 4.71 3.82 -18.83
N PRO A 137 4.11 2.97 -19.66
CA PRO A 137 2.95 3.37 -20.46
C PRO A 137 1.77 3.72 -19.56
N PRO A 138 0.98 4.76 -19.86
CA PRO A 138 -0.29 5.02 -19.19
C PRO A 138 -1.24 3.83 -19.28
N VAL A 139 -1.75 3.35 -18.14
CA VAL A 139 -2.70 2.22 -18.09
C VAL A 139 -3.77 2.49 -17.03
N GLN A 140 -5.03 2.32 -17.41
CA GLN A 140 -6.13 2.35 -16.46
C GLN A 140 -6.26 0.98 -15.79
N ARG A 141 -5.96 0.92 -14.49
CA ARG A 141 -6.01 -0.32 -13.71
C ARG A 141 -7.12 -0.26 -12.67
N ALA A 142 -7.77 -1.39 -12.41
CA ALA A 142 -8.61 -1.54 -11.23
C ALA A 142 -7.67 -1.70 -10.03
N VAL A 143 -7.90 -0.95 -8.95
CA VAL A 143 -7.07 -0.98 -7.74
C VAL A 143 -7.97 -1.15 -6.52
N PHE A 144 -7.56 -2.00 -5.60
CA PHE A 144 -8.23 -2.21 -4.30
C PHE A 144 -7.19 -2.50 -3.22
N ALA A 145 -7.60 -2.53 -1.96
CA ALA A 145 -6.71 -2.82 -0.84
C ALA A 145 -7.22 -3.94 0.08
N ILE A 146 -6.27 -4.65 0.70
CA ILE A 146 -6.49 -5.56 1.82
C ILE A 146 -5.73 -5.00 3.02
N THR A 147 -6.40 -4.84 4.16
CA THR A 147 -5.77 -4.39 5.40
C THR A 147 -6.03 -5.35 6.56
N PHE A 148 -5.10 -5.35 7.51
CA PHE A 148 -4.98 -6.32 8.60
C PHE A 148 -5.13 -5.60 9.93
N ARG A 149 -6.38 -5.28 10.30
CA ARG A 149 -6.67 -4.25 11.30
C ARG A 149 -6.51 -4.72 12.75
N LYS A 150 -6.95 -5.94 13.03
CA LYS A 150 -6.92 -6.57 14.36
C LYS A 150 -6.44 -8.00 14.19
N PRO A 151 -5.95 -8.65 15.26
CA PRO A 151 -5.56 -10.06 15.25
C PRO A 151 -6.50 -10.99 14.46
N SER A 152 -7.80 -10.69 14.42
CA SER A 152 -8.80 -11.55 13.81
C SER A 152 -9.60 -10.91 12.67
N ILE A 153 -9.21 -9.72 12.17
CA ILE A 153 -10.04 -8.98 11.20
C ILE A 153 -9.21 -8.54 10.00
N LEU A 154 -9.63 -9.02 8.83
CA LEU A 154 -9.15 -8.54 7.54
C LEU A 154 -10.25 -7.71 6.88
N MET A 155 -9.85 -6.67 6.16
CA MET A 155 -10.78 -5.79 5.46
C MET A 155 -10.36 -5.59 4.02
N LEU A 156 -11.30 -5.78 3.09
CA LEU A 156 -11.17 -5.46 1.66
C LEU A 156 -11.84 -4.12 1.40
N VAL A 157 -11.11 -3.20 0.77
CA VAL A 157 -11.60 -1.86 0.43
C VAL A 157 -11.65 -1.72 -1.10
N ASP A 158 -12.84 -1.41 -1.62
CA ASP A 158 -13.12 -1.20 -3.04
C ASP A 158 -12.76 -2.40 -3.97
N ALA A 159 -12.74 -3.61 -3.42
CA ALA A 159 -12.52 -4.83 -4.18
C ALA A 159 -13.77 -5.24 -4.99
N PRO A 160 -13.62 -5.70 -6.25
CA PRO A 160 -14.74 -6.24 -7.03
C PRO A 160 -15.46 -7.40 -6.34
N HIS A 161 -16.76 -7.59 -6.60
CA HIS A 161 -17.55 -8.66 -5.98
C HIS A 161 -16.97 -10.06 -6.20
N VAL A 162 -16.39 -10.33 -7.37
CA VAL A 162 -15.70 -11.60 -7.65
C VAL A 162 -14.51 -11.82 -6.70
N VAL A 163 -13.72 -10.77 -6.46
CA VAL A 163 -12.59 -10.80 -5.53
C VAL A 163 -13.09 -11.02 -4.10
N GLN A 164 -14.17 -10.34 -3.68
CA GLN A 164 -14.76 -10.50 -2.35
C GLN A 164 -15.17 -11.97 -2.07
N ASN A 165 -15.89 -12.59 -3.00
CA ASN A 165 -16.37 -13.97 -2.85
C ASN A 165 -15.23 -14.98 -2.74
N VAL A 166 -14.23 -14.82 -3.60
CA VAL A 166 -13.05 -15.69 -3.64
C VAL A 166 -12.18 -15.48 -2.40
N PHE A 167 -12.04 -14.24 -1.93
CA PHE A 167 -11.35 -13.92 -0.69
C PHE A 167 -12.00 -14.58 0.54
N ILE A 168 -13.32 -14.48 0.71
CA ILE A 168 -14.05 -15.16 1.79
C ILE A 168 -13.85 -16.68 1.68
N THR A 169 -13.91 -17.23 0.47
CA THR A 169 -13.70 -18.67 0.25
C THR A 169 -12.30 -19.10 0.66
N ARG A 170 -11.26 -18.32 0.30
CA ARG A 170 -9.88 -18.61 0.70
C ARG A 170 -9.70 -18.53 2.22
N LEU A 171 -10.33 -17.56 2.88
CA LEU A 171 -10.27 -17.43 4.34
C LEU A 171 -10.89 -18.60 5.10
N LYS A 172 -11.79 -19.38 4.49
CA LYS A 172 -12.31 -20.61 5.11
C LYS A 172 -11.25 -21.71 5.29
N ALA A 173 -10.08 -21.59 4.63
CA ALA A 173 -8.95 -22.48 4.86
C ALA A 173 -8.20 -22.19 6.18
N TRP A 174 -8.52 -21.09 6.87
CA TRP A 174 -8.00 -20.81 8.20
C TRP A 174 -8.46 -21.90 9.19
N TYR A 175 -7.53 -22.46 9.97
CA TYR A 175 -7.79 -23.66 10.78
C TYR A 175 -8.84 -23.45 11.88
N ASP A 176 -8.95 -22.24 12.44
CA ASP A 176 -10.02 -21.89 13.39
C ASP A 176 -11.33 -21.52 12.67
N GLY A 177 -11.26 -21.23 11.37
CA GLY A 177 -12.38 -20.86 10.51
C GLY A 177 -12.80 -19.40 10.56
N VAL A 178 -13.86 -19.07 9.81
CA VAL A 178 -14.44 -17.73 9.75
C VAL A 178 -15.57 -17.61 10.78
N HIS A 179 -15.59 -16.53 11.57
CA HIS A 179 -16.67 -16.21 12.50
C HIS A 179 -17.86 -15.58 11.77
N GLY A 180 -17.59 -14.64 10.86
CA GLY A 180 -18.59 -13.96 10.05
C GLY A 180 -17.96 -12.87 9.18
N TRP A 181 -18.77 -12.16 8.42
CA TRP A 181 -18.34 -10.99 7.66
C TRP A 181 -19.46 -9.96 7.55
N GLU A 182 -19.09 -8.71 7.36
CA GLU A 182 -20.00 -7.58 7.22
C GLU A 182 -19.48 -6.62 6.14
N VAL A 183 -20.38 -5.87 5.51
CA VAL A 183 -20.01 -4.80 4.58
C VAL A 183 -20.37 -3.48 5.24
N GLU A 184 -19.35 -2.65 5.50
CA GLU A 184 -19.52 -1.34 6.11
C GLU A 184 -18.83 -0.29 5.24
N ASN A 185 -19.55 0.77 4.89
CA ASN A 185 -19.05 1.87 4.05
C ASN A 185 -18.39 1.39 2.75
N GLY A 186 -18.86 0.29 2.14
CA GLY A 186 -18.28 -0.27 0.90
C GLY A 186 -16.98 -1.06 1.10
N ALA A 187 -16.60 -1.36 2.35
CA ALA A 187 -15.50 -2.26 2.69
C ALA A 187 -16.04 -3.57 3.28
N LEU A 188 -15.55 -4.70 2.79
CA LEU A 188 -15.88 -6.02 3.32
C LEU A 188 -14.94 -6.34 4.49
N LYS A 189 -15.49 -6.48 5.69
CA LYS A 189 -14.77 -6.88 6.90
C LYS A 189 -15.05 -8.35 7.17
N VAL A 190 -14.00 -9.17 7.24
CA VAL A 190 -14.10 -10.59 7.56
C VAL A 190 -13.51 -10.83 8.95
N HIS A 191 -14.34 -11.40 9.82
CA HIS A 191 -13.99 -11.77 11.19
C HIS A 191 -13.60 -13.24 11.21
N LEU A 192 -12.36 -13.52 11.57
CA LEU A 192 -11.86 -14.87 11.79
C LEU A 192 -12.12 -15.32 13.23
N LYS A 193 -12.25 -16.63 13.41
CA LYS A 193 -12.12 -17.24 14.73
C LYS A 193 -10.63 -17.33 15.08
N GLY A 194 -10.29 -17.17 16.36
CA GLY A 194 -8.90 -17.13 16.80
C GLY A 194 -8.19 -15.82 16.43
N GLN A 195 -6.86 -15.86 16.36
CA GLN A 195 -6.00 -14.71 16.07
C GLN A 195 -4.92 -15.11 15.05
N LEU A 196 -4.77 -14.31 14.00
CA LEU A 196 -3.68 -14.37 13.03
C LEU A 196 -2.37 -13.81 13.60
N TRP A 197 -2.43 -12.78 14.46
CA TRP A 197 -1.23 -12.18 15.06
C TRP A 197 -1.45 -11.62 16.47
N PRO A 198 -0.43 -11.65 17.35
CA PRO A 198 0.84 -12.36 17.15
C PRO A 198 0.59 -13.88 17.13
N GLY A 199 1.24 -14.59 16.20
CA GLY A 199 1.20 -16.05 16.22
C GLY A 199 1.85 -16.53 17.51
N PHE A 200 1.10 -17.17 18.39
CA PHE A 200 1.61 -17.61 19.69
C PHE A 200 2.44 -18.89 19.56
N THR A 201 2.32 -19.59 18.43
CA THR A 201 3.07 -20.81 18.09
C THR A 201 3.73 -20.72 16.71
N GLU A 202 4.76 -21.51 16.48
CA GLU A 202 5.40 -21.65 15.16
C GLU A 202 4.41 -22.16 14.11
N ALA A 203 3.59 -23.15 14.46
CA ALA A 203 2.55 -23.69 13.58
C ALA A 203 1.55 -22.62 13.12
N GLN A 204 1.10 -21.76 14.03
CA GLN A 204 0.23 -20.62 13.69
C GLN A 204 0.93 -19.64 12.75
N THR A 205 2.21 -19.37 12.99
CA THR A 205 3.02 -18.49 12.14
C THR A 205 3.14 -19.04 10.71
N PHE A 206 3.34 -20.35 10.55
CA PHE A 206 3.36 -20.99 9.24
C PHE A 206 1.98 -20.99 8.58
N ALA A 207 0.91 -21.30 9.32
CA ALA A 207 -0.45 -21.31 8.81
C ALA A 207 -0.89 -19.93 8.29
N VAL A 208 -0.52 -18.85 8.98
CA VAL A 208 -0.79 -17.47 8.52
C VAL A 208 -0.07 -17.20 7.22
N ARG A 209 1.22 -17.56 7.09
CA ARG A 209 1.99 -17.35 5.86
C ARG A 209 1.42 -18.17 4.70
N GLU A 210 1.03 -19.42 4.94
CA GLU A 210 0.39 -20.27 3.94
C GLU A 210 -0.96 -19.71 3.48
N LEU A 211 -1.78 -19.20 4.41
CA LEU A 211 -3.03 -18.53 4.10
C LEU A 211 -2.79 -17.31 3.21
N LEU A 212 -1.82 -16.47 3.58
CA LEU A 212 -1.43 -15.26 2.85
C LEU A 212 -0.87 -15.58 1.45
N CYS A 213 0.01 -16.58 1.32
CA CYS A 213 0.48 -17.07 0.01
C CYS A 213 -0.69 -17.55 -0.86
N GLY A 214 -1.65 -18.24 -0.25
CA GLY A 214 -2.85 -18.67 -0.93
C GLY A 214 -3.74 -17.52 -1.41
N ILE A 215 -3.91 -16.47 -0.61
CA ILE A 215 -4.60 -15.24 -1.02
C ILE A 215 -3.89 -14.64 -2.24
N LEU A 216 -2.55 -14.50 -2.19
CA LEU A 216 -1.77 -13.98 -3.31
C LEU A 216 -1.96 -14.80 -4.58
N GLY A 217 -1.80 -16.13 -4.50
CA GLY A 217 -1.99 -17.02 -5.66
C GLY A 217 -3.40 -16.94 -6.25
N THR A 218 -4.41 -16.88 -5.38
CA THR A 218 -5.81 -16.79 -5.82
C THR A 218 -6.10 -15.46 -6.53
N LEU A 219 -5.55 -14.35 -6.04
CA LEU A 219 -5.71 -13.04 -6.69
C LEU A 219 -4.91 -12.96 -7.99
N ASP A 220 -3.75 -13.61 -8.04
CA ASP A 220 -2.92 -13.73 -9.23
C ASP A 220 -3.65 -14.43 -10.39
N GLU A 221 -4.36 -15.52 -10.07
CA GLU A 221 -5.24 -16.28 -10.98
C GLU A 221 -6.42 -15.43 -11.48
N LEU A 222 -6.94 -14.53 -10.64
CA LEU A 222 -7.99 -13.55 -11.02
C LEU A 222 -7.45 -12.37 -11.84
N GLY A 223 -6.14 -12.34 -12.14
CA GLY A 223 -5.52 -11.28 -12.93
C GLY A 223 -5.16 -10.03 -12.13
N TYR A 224 -5.00 -10.14 -10.82
CA TYR A 224 -4.54 -9.06 -9.94
C TYR A 224 -3.12 -9.33 -9.43
N GLU A 225 -2.31 -8.30 -9.34
CA GLU A 225 -0.96 -8.36 -8.78
C GLU A 225 -0.85 -7.47 -7.54
N LEU A 226 -0.04 -7.89 -6.56
CA LEU A 226 0.32 -7.05 -5.43
C LEU A 226 1.30 -5.97 -5.90
N VAL A 227 0.88 -4.70 -5.86
CA VAL A 227 1.70 -3.58 -6.35
C VAL A 227 2.38 -2.80 -5.23
N ALA A 228 1.86 -2.87 -4.01
CA ALA A 228 2.48 -2.23 -2.85
C ALA A 228 2.04 -2.90 -1.54
N SER A 229 2.94 -2.86 -0.55
CA SER A 229 2.68 -3.16 0.86
C SER A 229 3.07 -1.90 1.62
N MET A 230 2.13 -1.22 2.26
CA MET A 230 2.40 0.06 2.93
C MET A 230 1.84 0.12 4.36
N ASP A 231 2.69 0.48 5.31
CA ASP A 231 2.30 1.09 6.58
C ASP A 231 2.00 2.58 6.37
N PHE A 232 0.72 2.93 6.45
CA PHE A 232 0.24 4.31 6.39
C PHE A 232 -0.19 4.85 7.76
N THR A 233 -0.13 4.03 8.82
CA THR A 233 -0.61 4.40 10.15
C THR A 233 0.54 4.87 11.03
N ALA A 234 0.39 6.05 11.64
CA ALA A 234 1.37 6.58 12.56
C ALA A 234 1.29 5.81 13.89
N VAL A 235 2.25 4.93 14.12
CA VAL A 235 2.50 4.43 15.49
C VAL A 235 3.08 5.59 16.31
N PRO A 236 2.47 5.98 17.45
CA PRO A 236 3.01 7.05 18.29
C PRO A 236 4.47 6.77 18.67
N ALA A 237 5.34 7.79 18.63
CA ALA A 237 6.78 7.64 18.85
C ALA A 237 7.17 6.93 20.17
N TRP A 238 6.33 7.00 21.21
CA TRP A 238 6.55 6.30 22.48
C TRP A 238 6.39 4.77 22.37
N ASN A 239 5.57 4.28 21.43
CA ASN A 239 5.45 2.84 21.13
C ASN A 239 6.69 2.29 20.43
N ARG A 240 7.45 3.12 19.68
CA ARG A 240 8.69 2.69 18.99
C ARG A 240 9.92 2.66 19.91
N LEU A 241 9.91 3.42 21.01
CA LEU A 241 11.03 3.51 21.96
C LEU A 241 10.96 2.48 23.11
N GLY A 242 10.06 1.51 23.06
CA GLY A 242 9.97 0.44 24.08
C GLY A 242 9.50 0.91 25.47
N ALA A 243 9.09 2.18 25.61
CA ALA A 243 8.54 2.71 26.86
C ALA A 243 7.10 2.21 27.03
N ALA A 244 6.94 1.05 27.66
CA ALA A 244 5.63 0.55 28.07
C ALA A 244 5.03 1.53 29.10
N GLN A 245 3.96 2.23 28.74
CA GLN A 245 3.10 2.81 29.77
C GLN A 245 2.33 1.67 30.46
N PRO A 246 2.37 1.56 31.79
CA PRO A 246 1.55 0.59 32.50
C PRO A 246 0.07 0.94 32.29
N GLY A 247 -0.69 0.03 31.67
CA GLY A 247 -2.14 0.15 31.55
C GLY A 247 -2.71 0.36 30.13
N ARG A 248 -1.90 0.50 29.08
CA ARG A 248 -2.39 0.44 27.68
C ARG A 248 -1.94 -0.85 27.01
N SER A 249 -2.88 -1.61 26.48
CA SER A 249 -2.60 -2.83 25.73
C SER A 249 -1.61 -2.55 24.60
N ARG A 250 -0.57 -3.38 24.48
CA ARG A 250 0.29 -3.51 23.28
C ARG A 250 -0.58 -3.93 22.09
N GLY A 251 -1.30 -2.99 21.49
CA GLY A 251 -2.38 -3.28 20.52
C GLY A 251 -2.14 -2.76 19.12
N SER A 252 -1.00 -2.11 18.83
CA SER A 252 -0.65 -1.71 17.47
C SER A 252 0.27 -2.78 16.90
N THR A 253 -0.31 -3.74 16.18
CA THR A 253 0.46 -4.55 15.24
C THR A 253 0.69 -3.69 14.02
N ASN A 254 1.94 -3.28 13.79
CA ASN A 254 2.32 -2.58 12.58
C ASN A 254 2.29 -3.59 11.42
N ILE A 255 1.16 -3.69 10.74
CA ILE A 255 0.99 -4.58 9.59
C ILE A 255 0.60 -3.71 8.40
N ASP A 256 1.42 -3.79 7.38
CA ASP A 256 1.20 -3.11 6.12
C ASP A 256 -0.13 -3.49 5.50
N SER A 257 -0.76 -2.53 4.85
CA SER A 257 -1.88 -2.82 3.96
C SER A 257 -1.39 -3.11 2.55
N TRP A 258 -2.01 -4.10 1.93
CA TRP A 258 -1.66 -4.57 0.61
C TRP A 258 -2.55 -3.92 -0.44
N PHE A 259 -1.93 -3.38 -1.48
CA PHE A 259 -2.62 -2.79 -2.62
C PHE A 259 -2.47 -3.70 -3.83
N PHE A 260 -3.59 -4.04 -4.45
CA PHE A 260 -3.65 -4.87 -5.64
C PHE A 260 -4.08 -4.06 -6.83
N ALA A 261 -3.48 -4.33 -7.99
CA ALA A 261 -3.89 -3.75 -9.26
C ALA A 261 -4.17 -4.84 -10.30
N SER A 262 -5.07 -4.60 -11.24
CA SER A 262 -5.24 -5.50 -12.38
C SER A 262 -3.97 -5.53 -13.24
N LYS A 263 -3.52 -6.72 -13.64
CA LYS A 263 -2.35 -6.92 -14.52
C LYS A 263 -2.56 -6.31 -15.90
N GLY A 264 -3.81 -6.35 -16.38
CA GLY A 264 -4.26 -5.70 -17.62
C GLY A 264 -5.08 -4.43 -17.38
N PRO A 265 -5.43 -3.71 -18.45
CA PRO A 265 -6.37 -2.60 -18.36
C PRO A 265 -7.71 -3.09 -17.80
N SER A 266 -8.31 -2.30 -16.90
CA SER A 266 -9.63 -2.62 -16.37
C SER A 266 -10.66 -2.62 -17.49
N ILE A 267 -11.36 -3.73 -17.68
CA ILE A 267 -12.60 -3.74 -18.45
C ILE A 267 -13.61 -2.90 -17.65
N PRO A 268 -14.30 -1.92 -18.26
CA PRO A 268 -15.37 -1.20 -17.57
C PRO A 268 -16.38 -2.22 -17.04
N SER A 269 -16.57 -2.28 -15.73
CA SER A 269 -17.63 -3.10 -15.15
C SER A 269 -18.96 -2.52 -15.60
N ASP A 270 -19.83 -3.37 -16.15
CA ASP A 270 -21.20 -3.01 -16.51
C ASP A 270 -21.88 -2.19 -15.43
N ALA A 271 -22.68 -1.23 -15.89
CA ALA A 271 -23.46 -0.31 -15.09
C ALA A 271 -24.08 -1.00 -13.88
N ASN A 272 -23.82 -0.43 -12.71
CA ASN A 272 -24.56 -0.69 -11.49
C ASN A 272 -26.06 -0.61 -11.84
N PRO A 273 -26.86 -1.70 -11.72
CA PRO A 273 -28.28 -1.58 -11.92
C PRO A 273 -28.78 -0.61 -10.86
N SER A 274 -29.41 0.45 -11.34
CA SER A 274 -30.05 1.50 -10.56
C SER A 274 -30.68 0.95 -9.28
N ARG A 275 -30.28 1.52 -8.14
CA ARG A 275 -31.10 1.54 -6.94
C ARG A 275 -32.38 2.31 -7.28
N ASP A 276 -33.40 1.58 -7.71
CA ASP A 276 -34.80 1.99 -7.69
C ASP A 276 -35.65 0.73 -7.52
N GLN A 277 -35.93 0.41 -6.24
CA GLN A 277 -37.20 -0.13 -5.70
C GLN A 277 -37.05 -0.37 -4.20
#